data_AF-A0A1Y5JUH1-F1
#
_entry.id   AF-A0A1Y5JUH1-F1
#
_cell.length_a   1.000
_cell.length_b   1.000
_cell.length_c   1.000
_cell.angle_alpha   90.00
_cell.angle_beta   90.00
_cell.angle_gamma   90.00
#
_symmetry.space_group_name_H-M   'P 1'
#
loop_
_entity.id
_entity.type
_entity.pdbx_description
1 polymer ?
#
loop_
_entity_poly.entity_id
_entity_poly.type
_entity_poly.pdbx_seq_one_letter_code
_entity_poly.pdbx_strand_id
1 'polypeptide(L)'
;LAPKLVVSSANQSTTINVQHGTLQLSAAVNVEHTAASVDWEVSNVDGTSTDAATIDQNGLLTALKNGVVRVTATQNVNGQLSAFKTVIITRQDKAAPPAKAQSLTVIDGGNEFLGNQQMLPVFAPNNTWDQ
;
A
#
# COMPACT_ATOMS: atom_id res chain seq x y z
N LEU A 1 -26.97 -27.84 -8.14
CA LEU A 1 -25.60 -27.27 -8.22
C LEU A 1 -24.82 -27.74 -7.01
N ALA A 2 -23.53 -28.04 -7.17
CA ALA A 2 -22.63 -28.26 -6.03
C ALA A 2 -22.37 -26.91 -5.31
N PRO A 3 -22.21 -26.92 -3.97
CA PRO A 3 -21.92 -25.69 -3.24
C PRO A 3 -20.54 -25.12 -3.61
N LYS A 4 -20.42 -23.79 -3.68
CA LYS A 4 -19.17 -23.10 -4.02
C LYS A 4 -18.94 -21.91 -3.09
N LEU A 5 -17.75 -21.79 -2.53
CA LEU A 5 -17.33 -20.61 -1.77
C LEU A 5 -16.85 -19.50 -2.71
N VAL A 6 -17.21 -18.26 -2.42
CA VAL A 6 -16.78 -17.08 -3.16
C VAL A 6 -16.24 -16.04 -2.20
N VAL A 7 -15.06 -15.50 -2.49
CA VAL A 7 -14.47 -14.37 -1.76
C VAL A 7 -14.72 -13.08 -2.51
N SER A 8 -15.35 -12.11 -1.83
CA SER A 8 -15.61 -10.77 -2.33
C SER A 8 -14.87 -9.74 -1.49
N SER A 9 -14.53 -8.61 -2.09
CA SER A 9 -13.89 -7.48 -1.42
C SER A 9 -14.78 -6.25 -1.46
N ALA A 10 -14.66 -5.37 -0.48
CA ALA A 10 -15.38 -4.10 -0.45
C ALA A 10 -15.12 -3.31 -1.75
N ASN A 11 -16.19 -2.78 -2.34
CA ASN A 11 -16.16 -2.06 -3.62
C ASN A 11 -15.51 -2.84 -4.78
N GLN A 12 -15.43 -4.18 -4.67
CA GLN A 12 -14.70 -5.05 -5.60
C GLN A 12 -13.20 -4.71 -5.71
N SER A 13 -12.65 -3.95 -4.75
CA SER A 13 -11.25 -3.52 -4.77
C SER A 13 -10.29 -4.70 -4.71
N THR A 14 -9.20 -4.63 -5.45
CA THR A 14 -8.09 -5.59 -5.42
C THR A 14 -6.79 -4.92 -5.00
N THR A 15 -6.85 -3.68 -4.50
CA THR A 15 -5.69 -2.84 -4.24
C THR A 15 -5.79 -2.15 -2.88
N ILE A 16 -4.69 -2.13 -2.14
CA ILE A 16 -4.48 -1.25 -0.99
C ILE A 16 -3.34 -0.30 -1.35
N ASN A 17 -3.64 0.98 -1.56
CA ASN A 17 -2.68 2.01 -1.96
C ASN A 17 -2.21 2.92 -0.81
N VAL A 18 -2.68 2.65 0.42
CA VAL A 18 -2.40 3.45 1.61
C VAL A 18 -1.57 2.61 2.58
N GLN A 19 -0.53 3.21 3.18
CA GLN A 19 0.24 2.55 4.24
C GLN A 19 -0.66 2.23 5.43
N HIS A 20 -0.65 0.97 5.90
CA HIS A 20 -1.57 0.47 6.92
C HIS A 20 -3.05 0.61 6.55
N GLY A 21 -3.34 0.83 5.26
CA GLY A 21 -4.69 0.79 4.74
C GLY A 21 -5.28 -0.61 4.91
N THR A 22 -6.60 -0.66 5.00
CA THR A 22 -7.34 -1.90 5.18
C THR A 22 -8.26 -2.19 4.00
N LEU A 23 -8.53 -3.46 3.77
CA LEU A 23 -9.52 -3.92 2.80
C LEU A 23 -10.39 -4.99 3.45
N GLN A 24 -11.69 -4.71 3.55
CA GLN A 24 -12.65 -5.69 4.04
C GLN A 24 -12.91 -6.76 2.97
N LEU A 25 -12.74 -8.02 3.35
CA LEU A 25 -13.14 -9.19 2.58
C LEU A 25 -14.36 -9.87 3.21
N SER A 26 -15.12 -10.58 2.39
CA SER A 26 -16.30 -11.35 2.80
C SER A 26 -16.34 -12.66 2.02
N ALA A 27 -16.87 -13.71 2.66
CA ALA A 27 -17.02 -15.02 2.05
C ALA A 27 -18.49 -15.44 2.08
N ALA A 28 -18.99 -15.96 0.97
CA ALA A 28 -20.35 -16.48 0.85
C ALA A 28 -20.37 -17.83 0.15
N VAL A 29 -21.26 -18.71 0.59
CA VAL A 29 -21.54 -19.98 -0.08
C VAL A 29 -22.66 -19.76 -1.09
N ASN A 30 -22.37 -20.11 -2.34
CA ASN A 30 -23.22 -19.96 -3.51
C ASN A 30 -23.52 -18.50 -3.88
N VAL A 31 -24.23 -18.31 -4.99
CA VAL A 31 -24.70 -16.99 -5.47
C VAL A 31 -25.85 -16.41 -4.64
N GLU A 32 -26.38 -17.16 -3.68
CA GLU A 32 -27.44 -16.69 -2.76
C GLU A 32 -26.90 -15.74 -1.67
N HIS A 33 -25.59 -15.45 -1.66
CA HIS A 33 -24.96 -14.54 -0.71
C HIS A 33 -25.11 -14.93 0.77
N THR A 34 -25.33 -16.21 1.06
CA THR A 34 -25.35 -16.70 2.45
C THR A 34 -23.95 -16.60 3.06
N ALA A 35 -23.82 -15.78 4.11
CA ALA A 35 -22.57 -15.58 4.82
C ALA A 35 -21.99 -16.92 5.28
N ALA A 36 -20.70 -17.13 5.00
CA ALA A 36 -20.00 -18.35 5.35
C ALA A 36 -19.11 -18.12 6.57
N SER A 37 -19.17 -19.03 7.54
CA SER A 37 -18.13 -19.10 8.58
C SER A 37 -16.86 -19.67 7.97
N VAL A 38 -15.80 -18.87 7.90
CA VAL A 38 -14.54 -19.22 7.26
C VAL A 38 -13.34 -18.85 8.13
N ASP A 39 -12.26 -19.59 7.97
CA ASP A 39 -10.94 -19.30 8.47
C ASP A 39 -10.18 -18.54 7.38
N TRP A 40 -9.60 -17.41 7.78
CA TRP A 40 -8.84 -16.53 6.88
C TRP A 40 -7.35 -16.76 7.03
N GLU A 41 -6.65 -16.83 5.89
CA GLU A 41 -5.20 -16.88 5.82
C GLU A 41 -4.70 -15.89 4.76
N VAL A 42 -3.55 -15.27 5.02
CA VAL A 42 -2.83 -14.46 4.05
C VAL A 42 -1.45 -15.06 3.79
N SER A 43 -1.11 -15.22 2.51
CA SER A 43 0.14 -15.83 2.04
C SER A 43 0.66 -15.07 0.83
N ASN A 44 1.88 -15.37 0.40
CA ASN A 44 2.36 -14.96 -0.92
C ASN A 44 1.57 -15.70 -2.01
N VAL A 45 1.69 -15.24 -3.27
CA VAL A 45 0.98 -15.84 -4.40
C VAL A 45 1.35 -17.32 -4.60
N ASP A 46 2.60 -17.69 -4.28
CA ASP A 46 3.11 -19.06 -4.31
C ASP A 46 2.65 -19.93 -3.11
N GLY A 47 1.98 -19.34 -2.12
CA GLY A 47 1.51 -19.99 -0.91
C GLY A 47 2.51 -20.07 0.24
N THR A 48 3.68 -19.45 0.13
CA THR A 48 4.59 -19.28 1.26
C THR A 48 4.07 -18.21 2.23
N SER A 49 4.54 -18.26 3.48
CA SER A 49 4.20 -17.25 4.49
C SER A 49 4.64 -15.86 4.03
N THR A 50 3.80 -14.85 4.31
CA THR A 50 4.05 -13.45 3.94
C THR A 50 4.13 -12.56 5.17
N ASP A 51 4.88 -11.48 5.06
CA ASP A 51 4.95 -10.38 6.03
C ASP A 51 4.42 -9.06 5.41
N ALA A 52 3.84 -9.13 4.21
CA ALA A 52 3.32 -7.97 3.48
C ALA A 52 1.94 -7.52 3.96
N ALA A 53 1.18 -8.40 4.62
CA ALA A 53 -0.12 -8.08 5.22
C ALA A 53 -0.48 -9.06 6.34
N THR A 54 -1.46 -8.65 7.15
CA THR A 54 -2.15 -9.51 8.14
C THR A 54 -3.65 -9.50 7.85
N ILE A 55 -4.35 -10.58 8.20
CA ILE A 55 -5.81 -10.66 8.10
C ILE A 55 -6.39 -11.15 9.43
N ASP A 56 -7.51 -10.57 9.85
CA ASP A 56 -8.23 -10.99 11.06
C ASP A 56 -9.34 -12.01 10.76
N GLN A 57 -9.95 -12.55 11.81
CA GLN A 57 -11.08 -13.49 11.72
C GLN A 57 -12.33 -12.92 11.03
N ASN A 58 -12.45 -11.58 10.94
CA ASN A 58 -13.56 -10.90 10.28
C ASN A 58 -13.26 -10.64 8.79
N GLY A 59 -12.11 -11.04 8.28
CA GLY A 59 -11.70 -10.79 6.90
C GLY A 59 -11.17 -9.37 6.67
N LEU A 60 -10.75 -8.65 7.71
CA LEU A 60 -10.11 -7.34 7.57
C LEU A 60 -8.62 -7.51 7.24
N LEU A 61 -8.26 -7.33 5.97
CA LEU A 61 -6.87 -7.36 5.52
C LEU A 61 -6.19 -6.01 5.80
N THR A 62 -5.04 -6.02 6.46
CA THR A 62 -4.23 -4.83 6.78
C THR A 62 -2.88 -4.89 6.07
N ALA A 63 -2.55 -3.86 5.29
CA ALA A 63 -1.30 -3.77 4.56
C ALA A 63 -0.11 -3.38 5.45
N LEU A 64 1.00 -4.11 5.34
CA LEU A 64 2.25 -3.83 6.07
C LEU A 64 3.40 -3.44 5.13
N LYS A 65 3.54 -4.12 3.99
CA LYS A 65 4.60 -3.88 2.99
C LYS A 65 4.06 -3.95 1.58
N ASN A 66 4.80 -3.37 0.65
CA ASN A 66 4.51 -3.50 -0.78
C ASN A 66 4.63 -4.97 -1.19
N GLY A 67 3.74 -5.42 -2.06
CA GLY A 67 3.75 -6.79 -2.54
C GLY A 67 2.41 -7.21 -3.09
N VAL A 68 2.33 -8.48 -3.50
CA VAL A 68 1.08 -9.11 -3.93
C VAL A 68 0.83 -10.27 -2.98
N VAL A 69 -0.31 -10.25 -2.33
CA VAL A 69 -0.72 -11.29 -1.36
C VAL A 69 -1.93 -12.06 -1.88
N ARG A 70 -2.01 -13.33 -1.49
CA ARG A 70 -3.15 -14.20 -1.68
C ARG A 70 -3.87 -14.35 -0.35
N VAL A 71 -5.13 -13.94 -0.32
CA VAL A 71 -6.04 -14.16 0.80
C VAL A 71 -6.88 -15.38 0.52
N THR A 72 -6.84 -16.38 1.41
CA THR A 72 -7.61 -17.61 1.32
C THR A 72 -8.68 -17.63 2.41
N ALA A 73 -9.90 -18.00 2.04
CA ALA A 73 -10.98 -18.35 2.95
C ALA A 73 -11.24 -19.85 2.87
N THR A 74 -11.27 -20.53 3.99
CA THR A 74 -11.58 -21.96 4.10
C THR A 74 -12.79 -22.15 5.01
N GLN A 75 -13.80 -22.91 4.58
CA GLN A 75 -15.03 -23.08 5.34
C GLN A 75 -14.83 -23.87 6.65
N ASN A 76 -15.28 -23.33 7.79
CA ASN A 76 -15.00 -23.91 9.13
C ASN A 76 -15.70 -25.26 9.36
N VAL A 77 -16.89 -25.46 8.77
CA VAL A 77 -17.76 -26.61 9.10
C VAL A 77 -17.17 -27.93 8.63
N ASN A 78 -16.55 -27.96 7.44
CA ASN A 78 -16.03 -29.18 6.85
C ASN A 78 -14.67 -29.02 6.14
N GLY A 79 -14.14 -27.79 6.01
CA GLY A 79 -12.90 -27.50 5.29
C GLY A 79 -12.90 -27.91 3.81
N GLN A 80 -14.04 -28.35 3.25
CA GLN A 80 -14.12 -28.89 1.89
C GLN A 80 -14.17 -27.79 0.83
N LEU A 81 -14.56 -26.58 1.23
CA LEU A 81 -14.64 -25.42 0.34
C LEU A 81 -13.58 -24.39 0.74
N SER A 82 -12.76 -24.05 -0.24
CA SER A 82 -11.82 -22.93 -0.15
C SER A 82 -11.95 -22.04 -1.38
N ALA A 83 -11.71 -20.76 -1.18
CA ALA A 83 -11.67 -19.76 -2.23
C ALA A 83 -10.61 -18.74 -1.89
N PHE A 84 -9.99 -18.13 -2.89
CA PHE A 84 -8.95 -17.14 -2.69
C PHE A 84 -9.18 -15.89 -3.52
N LYS A 85 -8.56 -14.80 -3.10
CA LYS A 85 -8.49 -13.54 -3.83
C LYS A 85 -7.09 -12.95 -3.71
N THR A 86 -6.59 -12.45 -4.83
CA THR A 86 -5.30 -11.75 -4.88
C THR A 86 -5.51 -10.27 -4.60
N VAL A 87 -4.64 -9.69 -3.76
CA VAL A 87 -4.64 -8.26 -3.42
C VAL A 87 -3.25 -7.69 -3.68
N ILE A 88 -3.21 -6.56 -4.37
CA ILE A 88 -2.00 -5.80 -4.68
C ILE A 88 -1.84 -4.71 -3.61
N ILE A 89 -0.68 -4.66 -2.97
CA ILE A 89 -0.34 -3.68 -1.95
C ILE A 89 0.76 -2.78 -2.50
N THR A 90 0.44 -1.50 -2.62
CA THR A 90 1.37 -0.47 -3.06
C THR A 90 1.39 0.64 -2.03
N ARG A 91 2.56 0.99 -1.49
CA ARG A 91 2.73 2.26 -0.82
C ARG A 91 2.60 3.37 -1.87
N GLN A 92 1.75 4.34 -1.59
CA GLN A 92 2.12 5.73 -1.85
C GLN A 92 2.97 6.21 -0.68
N ASP A 93 4.23 5.79 -0.60
CA ASP A 93 5.19 6.70 -0.03
C ASP A 93 5.12 7.92 -0.94
N LYS A 94 4.67 9.05 -0.38
CA LYS A 94 4.96 10.34 -1.00
C LYS A 94 6.44 10.27 -1.34
N ALA A 95 6.80 10.21 -2.62
CA ALA A 95 8.08 10.74 -3.04
C ALA A 95 8.11 12.12 -2.41
N ALA A 96 8.95 12.34 -1.39
CA ALA A 96 9.08 13.65 -0.80
C ALA A 96 9.44 14.55 -1.99
N PRO A 97 8.56 15.45 -2.46
CA PRO A 97 8.96 16.36 -3.50
C PRO A 97 10.19 17.08 -2.94
N PRO A 98 11.29 17.23 -3.68
CA PRO A 98 12.39 18.07 -3.23
C PRO A 98 11.78 19.40 -2.77
N ALA A 99 12.18 19.86 -1.58
CA ALA A 99 11.62 21.08 -1.03
C ALA A 99 11.70 22.17 -2.10
N LYS A 100 10.61 22.90 -2.33
CA LYS A 100 10.69 24.12 -3.15
C LYS A 100 11.72 25.04 -2.49
N ALA A 101 12.62 25.66 -3.26
CA ALA A 101 13.56 26.63 -2.71
C ALA A 101 12.76 27.74 -1.99
N GLN A 102 13.05 27.97 -0.71
CA GLN A 102 12.29 28.92 0.10
C GLN A 102 12.94 30.31 0.14
N SER A 103 14.25 30.39 -0.15
CA SER A 103 15.02 31.63 -0.15
C SER A 103 16.17 31.59 -1.16
N LEU A 104 16.39 32.71 -1.85
CA LEU A 104 17.59 33.02 -2.62
C LEU A 104 18.43 33.98 -1.77
N THR A 105 19.63 33.57 -1.35
CA THR A 105 20.58 34.47 -0.72
C THR A 105 21.72 34.72 -1.69
N VAL A 106 22.02 36.00 -1.93
CA VAL A 106 23.16 36.42 -2.73
C VAL A 106 24.29 36.76 -1.77
N ILE A 107 25.42 36.04 -1.86
CA ILE A 107 26.64 36.30 -1.07
C ILE A 107 27.70 36.96 -1.95
N ASP A 108 28.37 38.01 -1.43
CA ASP A 108 29.40 38.79 -2.13
C ASP A 108 30.83 38.25 -1.89
N GLY A 109 30.96 36.94 -1.67
CA GLY A 109 32.26 36.31 -1.39
C GLY A 109 32.93 36.76 -0.08
N GLY A 110 32.27 37.59 0.74
CA GLY A 110 32.80 38.07 2.02
C GLY A 110 33.76 39.28 1.90
N ASN A 111 33.83 39.91 0.72
CA ASN A 111 34.70 41.06 0.45
C ASN A 111 33.85 42.28 0.09
N GLU A 112 34.20 43.46 0.60
CA GLU A 112 33.55 44.74 0.24
C GLU A 112 33.33 44.84 -1.28
N PHE A 113 32.12 45.20 -1.70
CA PHE A 113 31.70 45.18 -3.11
C PHE A 113 32.50 46.17 -3.97
N LEU A 114 33.65 45.73 -4.50
CA LEU A 114 34.49 46.47 -5.42
C LEU A 114 34.10 46.15 -6.88
N GLY A 115 32.90 46.59 -7.30
CA GLY A 115 32.54 46.88 -8.70
C GLY A 115 32.58 45.79 -9.79
N ASN A 116 33.12 44.59 -9.56
CA ASN A 116 33.22 43.52 -10.57
C ASN A 116 33.22 42.08 -10.01
N GLN A 117 32.81 41.88 -8.75
CA GLN A 117 32.76 40.54 -8.16
C GLN A 117 31.54 39.74 -8.65
N GLN A 118 31.76 38.46 -8.99
CA GLN A 118 30.69 37.53 -9.36
C GLN A 118 29.92 37.12 -8.11
N MET A 119 28.64 37.47 -8.04
CA MET A 119 27.76 37.02 -6.97
C MET A 119 27.29 35.59 -7.25
N LEU A 120 27.44 34.68 -6.29
CA LEU A 120 26.97 33.30 -6.41
C LEU A 120 25.60 33.15 -5.74
N PRO A 121 24.55 32.75 -6.48
CA PRO A 121 23.28 32.40 -5.86
C PRO A 121 23.41 31.05 -5.13
N VAL A 122 23.02 31.01 -3.86
CA VAL A 122 22.93 29.75 -3.10
C VAL A 122 21.46 29.49 -2.78
N PHE A 123 20.96 28.34 -3.21
CA PHE A 123 19.63 27.86 -2.84
C PHE A 123 19.66 27.12 -1.51
N ALA A 124 18.72 27.44 -0.62
CA ALA A 124 18.48 26.70 0.61
C ALA A 124 17.08 26.04 0.55
N PRO A 125 16.97 24.71 0.76
CA PRO A 125 18.07 23.74 0.91
C PRO A 125 18.88 23.55 -0.39
N ASN A 126 20.12 23.08 -0.28
CA ASN A 126 21.06 22.88 -1.39
C ASN A 126 20.72 21.71 -2.33
N ASN A 127 19.46 21.23 -2.30
CA ASN A 127 18.94 20.14 -3.11
C ASN A 127 17.53 20.51 -3.60
N THR A 128 17.46 21.51 -4.47
CA THR A 128 16.24 21.97 -5.12
C THR A 128 16.39 21.79 -6.64
N TRP A 129 15.28 21.59 -7.36
CA TRP A 129 15.28 21.42 -8.83
C TRP A 129 15.79 22.63 -9.61
N ASP A 130 16.03 23.75 -8.93
CA ASP A 130 16.42 25.04 -9.49
C ASP A 130 17.95 25.26 -9.54
N GLN A 131 18.76 24.22 -9.27
CA GLN A 131 20.23 24.23 -9.41
C GLN A 131 20.72 23.90 -10.82
#